data_AF-A0A1Y1JWE0-F1
#
_entry.id   AF-A0A1Y1JWE0-F1
#
_cell.length_a   1.000
_cell.length_b   1.000
_cell.length_c   1.000
_cell.angle_alpha   90.00
_cell.angle_beta   90.00
_cell.angle_gamma   90.00
#
_symmetry.space_group_name_H-M   'P 1'
#
loop_
_entity.id
_entity.type
_entity.pdbx_description
1 polymer ?
#
loop_
_entity_poly.entity_id
_entity_poly.type
_entity_poly.pdbx_seq_one_letter_code
_entity_poly.pdbx_strand_id
1 'polypeptide(L)'
;MTLEDPFFVVKDEVFKALNKTRGLYLRWVELQDESICVTKDELEWTNNELKNSLRSIEWDLEDLEDTIDIVEKNPSKFKIDNKELTSRKNFIDCTRDDVKAMKEKMNLNRSRDRDRTARQVIFFSTTVRALSLLYF
;
A
#
# COMPACT_ATOMS: atom_id res chain seq x y z
N MET A 1 19.31 -16.82 29.79
CA MET A 1 18.95 -16.36 28.44
C MET A 1 18.17 -15.07 28.60
N THR A 2 18.67 -13.95 28.07
CA THR A 2 17.85 -12.75 27.90
C THR A 2 16.91 -13.03 26.73
N LEU A 3 15.61 -13.02 26.97
CA LEU A 3 14.62 -13.13 25.90
C LEU A 3 14.83 -11.94 24.96
N GLU A 4 15.03 -12.19 23.66
CA GLU A 4 15.09 -11.13 22.65
C GLU A 4 13.75 -10.38 22.67
N ASP A 5 13.81 -9.04 22.67
CA ASP A 5 12.59 -8.22 22.71
C ASP A 5 11.77 -8.47 21.43
N PRO A 6 10.53 -8.98 21.54
CA PRO A 6 9.68 -9.29 20.40
C PRO A 6 9.49 -8.13 19.43
N PHE A 7 9.60 -6.88 19.91
CA PHE A 7 9.54 -5.69 19.06
C PHE A 7 10.56 -5.75 17.91
N PHE A 8 11.80 -6.16 18.18
CA PHE A 8 12.84 -6.16 17.14
C PHE A 8 12.63 -7.25 16.10
N VAL A 9 12.09 -8.40 16.52
CA VAL A 9 11.74 -9.49 15.61
C VAL A 9 10.68 -9.03 14.62
N VAL A 10 9.58 -8.46 15.12
CA VAL A 10 8.49 -7.97 14.28
C VAL A 10 8.94 -6.76 13.45
N LYS A 11 9.75 -5.85 14.00
CA LYS A 11 10.37 -4.75 13.24
C LYS A 11 11.14 -5.26 12.02
N ASP A 12 11.96 -6.30 12.18
CA ASP A 12 12.74 -6.88 11.09
C ASP A 12 11.85 -7.57 10.05
N GLU A 13 10.77 -8.22 10.48
CA GLU A 13 9.76 -8.81 9.59
C GLU A 13 9.03 -7.74 8.78
N VAL A 14 8.57 -6.66 9.44
CA VAL A 14 7.96 -5.50 8.79
C VAL A 14 8.93 -4.87 7.79
N PHE A 15 10.21 -4.71 8.15
CA PHE A 15 11.21 -4.14 7.25
C PHE A 15 11.42 -5.01 5.99
N LYS A 16 11.47 -6.35 6.15
CA LYS A 16 11.56 -7.30 5.03
C LYS A 16 10.31 -7.25 4.16
N ALA A 17 9.13 -7.25 4.77
CA ALA A 17 7.85 -7.15 4.08
C ALA A 17 7.75 -5.85 3.29
N LEU A 18 8.15 -4.73 3.88
CA LEU A 18 8.16 -3.42 3.23
C LEU A 18 9.10 -3.40 2.03
N ASN A 19 10.32 -3.93 2.14
CA ASN A 19 11.25 -3.99 1.00
C ASN A 19 10.71 -4.85 -0.16
N LYS A 20 10.11 -6.00 0.14
CA LYS A 20 9.43 -6.81 -0.87
C LYS A 20 8.28 -6.03 -1.53
N THR A 21 7.49 -5.33 -0.71
CA THR A 21 6.35 -4.52 -1.17
C THR A 21 6.79 -3.36 -2.05
N ARG A 22 7.91 -2.68 -1.73
CA ARG A 22 8.50 -1.63 -2.58
C ARG A 22 8.89 -2.18 -3.95
N GLY A 23 9.49 -3.37 -4.01
CA GLY A 23 9.79 -4.04 -5.28
C GLY A 23 8.53 -4.34 -6.10
N LEU A 24 7.49 -4.87 -5.45
CA LEU A 24 6.20 -5.13 -6.08
C LEU A 24 5.51 -3.83 -6.55
N TYR A 25 5.63 -2.76 -5.78
CA TYR A 25 5.13 -1.43 -6.14
C TYR A 25 5.84 -0.87 -7.38
N LEU A 26 7.16 -1.03 -7.50
CA LEU A 26 7.88 -0.62 -8.72
C LEU A 26 7.38 -1.37 -9.95
N ARG A 27 7.21 -2.70 -9.83
CA ARG A 27 6.60 -3.49 -10.91
C ARG A 27 5.20 -2.98 -11.23
N TRP A 28 4.37 -2.74 -10.21
CA TRP A 28 3.04 -2.18 -10.40
C TRP A 28 3.06 -0.85 -11.17
N VAL A 29 4.00 0.05 -10.86
CA VAL A 29 4.17 1.33 -11.59
C VAL A 29 4.50 1.09 -13.06
N GLU A 30 5.41 0.17 -13.38
CA GLU A 30 5.73 -0.19 -14.77
C GLU A 30 4.50 -0.69 -15.52
N LEU A 31 3.66 -1.52 -14.88
CA LEU A 31 2.44 -2.05 -15.51
C LEU A 31 1.40 -0.96 -15.82
N GLN A 32 1.58 0.27 -15.33
CA GLN A 32 0.70 1.40 -15.66
C GLN A 32 1.12 2.11 -16.95
N ASP A 33 2.29 1.78 -17.50
CA ASP A 33 2.74 2.27 -18.78
C ASP A 33 2.05 1.50 -19.91
N GLU A 34 1.18 2.19 -20.64
CA GLU A 34 0.41 1.64 -21.77
C GLU A 34 1.28 1.17 -22.93
N SER A 35 2.56 1.57 -22.98
CA SER A 35 3.51 1.08 -24.00
C SER A 35 3.93 -0.36 -23.77
N ILE A 36 3.71 -0.90 -22.56
CA ILE A 36 4.09 -2.27 -22.22
C ILE A 36 2.91 -3.20 -22.50
N CYS A 37 3.15 -4.22 -23.34
CA CYS A 37 2.18 -5.29 -23.56
C CYS A 37 2.13 -6.21 -22.34
N VAL A 38 1.15 -5.98 -21.46
CA VAL A 38 0.93 -6.73 -20.22
C VAL A 38 -0.38 -7.49 -20.29
N THR A 39 -0.40 -8.69 -19.71
CA THR A 39 -1.63 -9.47 -19.61
C THR A 39 -2.52 -8.90 -18.51
N LYS A 40 -3.84 -8.94 -18.72
CA LYS A 40 -4.81 -8.51 -17.71
C LYS A 40 -4.63 -9.26 -16.38
N ASP A 41 -4.30 -10.56 -16.46
CA ASP A 41 -4.10 -11.42 -15.30
C ASP A 41 -2.89 -10.98 -14.46
N GLU A 42 -1.77 -10.61 -15.09
CA GLU A 42 -0.59 -10.09 -14.40
C GLU A 42 -0.88 -8.76 -13.69
N LEU A 43 -1.61 -7.86 -14.36
CA LEU A 43 -2.02 -6.58 -13.77
C LEU A 43 -2.92 -6.78 -12.55
N GLU A 44 -3.91 -7.68 -12.65
CA GLU A 44 -4.84 -7.99 -11.56
C GLU A 44 -4.11 -8.64 -10.38
N TRP A 45 -3.27 -9.65 -10.66
CA TRP A 45 -2.47 -10.32 -9.64
C TRP A 45 -1.57 -9.33 -8.90
N THR A 46 -0.83 -8.48 -9.64
CA THR A 46 0.05 -7.48 -9.05
C THR A 46 -0.72 -6.47 -8.20
N ASN A 47 -1.90 -6.03 -8.64
CA ASN A 47 -2.77 -5.13 -7.87
C ASN A 47 -3.22 -5.75 -6.56
N ASN A 48 -3.65 -7.02 -6.59
CA ASN A 48 -4.17 -7.72 -5.41
C ASN A 48 -3.05 -8.05 -4.42
N GLU A 49 -1.92 -8.58 -4.90
CA GLU A 49 -0.77 -8.91 -4.06
C GLU A 49 -0.23 -7.66 -3.35
N LEU A 50 -0.19 -6.52 -4.05
CA LEU A 50 0.27 -5.26 -3.48
C LEU A 50 -0.69 -4.75 -2.40
N LYS A 51 -2.00 -4.79 -2.63
CA LYS A 51 -3.00 -4.43 -1.61
C LYS A 51 -2.91 -5.31 -0.37
N ASN A 52 -2.76 -6.61 -0.57
CA ASN A 52 -2.64 -7.57 0.53
C ASN A 52 -1.36 -7.34 1.34
N SER A 53 -0.23 -7.13 0.66
CA SER A 53 1.05 -6.85 1.32
C SER A 53 0.99 -5.56 2.14
N LEU A 54 0.44 -4.48 1.57
CA LEU A 54 0.27 -3.21 2.27
C LEU A 54 -0.65 -3.36 3.49
N ARG A 55 -1.75 -4.12 3.37
CA ARG A 55 -2.68 -4.40 4.46
C ARG A 55 -2.02 -5.18 5.61
N SER A 56 -1.22 -6.19 5.27
CA SER A 56 -0.48 -6.97 6.27
C SER A 56 0.48 -6.09 7.06
N ILE A 57 1.22 -5.19 6.37
CA ILE A 57 2.12 -4.25 7.03
C ILE A 57 1.34 -3.30 7.95
N GLU A 58 0.18 -2.79 7.53
CA GLU A 58 -0.65 -1.93 8.40
C GLU A 58 -1.03 -2.63 9.71
N TRP A 59 -1.42 -3.91 9.65
CA TRP A 59 -1.72 -4.69 10.85
C TRP A 59 -0.51 -4.87 11.76
N ASP A 60 0.65 -5.22 11.20
CA ASP A 60 1.87 -5.37 11.99
C ASP A 60 2.27 -4.04 12.67
N LEU A 61 2.04 -2.90 12.00
CA LEU A 61 2.29 -1.57 12.58
C LEU A 61 1.30 -1.22 13.70
N GLU A 62 0.02 -1.59 13.56
CA GLU A 62 -0.99 -1.43 14.62
C GLU A 62 -0.59 -2.21 15.87
N ASP A 63 -0.17 -3.48 15.72
CA ASP A 63 0.30 -4.30 16.83
C ASP A 63 1.57 -3.71 17.49
N LEU A 64 2.52 -3.24 16.70
CA LEU A 64 3.73 -2.58 17.22
C LEU A 64 3.40 -1.30 18.00
N GLU A 65 2.44 -0.51 17.53
CA GLU A 65 1.99 0.71 18.21
C GLU A 65 1.33 0.38 19.55
N ASP A 66 0.48 -0.65 19.59
CA ASP A 66 -0.12 -1.16 20.83
C ASP A 66 0.95 -1.59 21.84
N THR A 67 2.06 -2.19 21.39
CA THR A 67 3.16 -2.55 22.30
C THR A 67 3.85 -1.32 22.91
N ILE A 68 4.02 -0.25 22.12
CA ILE A 68 4.60 1.02 22.61
C ILE A 68 3.69 1.63 23.67
N ASP A 69 2.38 1.64 23.42
CA ASP A 69 1.35 2.10 24.35
C ASP A 69 1.41 1.36 25.69
N ILE A 70 1.61 0.04 25.66
CA ILE A 70 1.76 -0.79 26.87
C ILE A 70 3.04 -0.43 27.62
N VAL A 71 4.15 -0.19 26.91
CA VAL A 71 5.44 0.20 27.50
C VAL A 71 5.33 1.56 28.19
N GLU A 72 4.69 2.53 27.55
CA GLU A 72 4.48 3.88 28.11
C GLU A 72 3.62 3.88 29.38
N LYS A 73 2.63 2.97 29.45
CA LYS A 73 1.77 2.82 30.63
C LYS A 73 2.48 2.17 31.82
N ASN A 74 3.59 1.44 31.61
CA ASN A 74 4.30 0.74 32.69
C ASN A 74 5.84 0.75 32.55
N PRO A 75 6.48 1.94 32.61
CA PRO A 75 7.91 2.08 32.33
C PRO A 75 8.81 1.34 33.32
N SER A 76 8.38 1.18 34.58
CA SER A 76 9.17 0.48 35.61
C SER A 76 9.31 -1.02 35.34
N LYS A 77 8.32 -1.63 34.66
CA LYS A 77 8.32 -3.04 34.26
C LYS A 77 9.27 -3.30 33.09
N PHE A 78 9.20 -2.46 32.05
CA PHE A 78 9.89 -2.71 30.78
C PHE A 78 11.30 -2.11 30.72
N LYS A 79 11.57 -1.04 31.48
CA LYS A 79 12.89 -0.39 31.57
C LYS A 79 13.49 -0.01 30.21
N ILE A 80 12.64 0.40 29.26
CA ILE A 80 13.04 0.91 27.95
C ILE A 80 13.38 2.40 28.10
N ASP A 81 14.51 2.82 27.53
CA ASP A 81 14.94 4.22 27.54
C ASP A 81 14.12 5.06 26.54
N ASN A 82 13.93 6.35 26.83
CA ASN A 82 13.18 7.26 25.97
C ASN A 82 13.75 7.37 24.55
N LYS A 83 15.08 7.26 24.36
CA LYS A 83 15.70 7.27 23.03
C LYS A 83 15.28 6.05 22.21
N GLU A 84 15.25 4.89 22.85
CA GLU A 84 14.81 3.65 22.23
C GLU A 84 13.33 3.75 21.86
N LEU A 85 12.48 4.17 22.81
CA LEU A 85 11.05 4.36 22.58
C LEU A 85 10.76 5.33 21.42
N THR A 86 11.50 6.45 21.36
CA THR A 86 11.41 7.41 20.25
C THR A 86 11.81 6.76 18.92
N SER A 87 12.85 5.93 18.91
CA SER A 87 13.30 5.22 17.72
C SER A 87 12.26 4.20 17.23
N ARG A 88 11.53 3.56 18.16
CA ARG A 88 10.40 2.66 17.85
C ARG A 88 9.26 3.42 17.18
N LYS A 89 8.83 4.54 17.76
CA LYS A 89 7.79 5.42 17.19
C LYS A 89 8.16 5.91 15.80
N ASN A 90 9.38 6.42 15.64
CA ASN A 90 9.88 6.90 14.34
C ASN A 90 9.86 5.80 13.26
N PHE A 91 10.21 4.56 13.62
CA PHE A 91 10.15 3.45 12.67
C PHE A 91 8.72 3.18 12.19
N ILE A 92 7.75 3.16 13.10
CA ILE A 92 6.34 2.95 12.79
C ILE A 92 5.83 4.08 11.88
N ASP A 93 6.09 5.33 12.26
CA ASP A 93 5.64 6.51 11.51
C ASP A 93 6.22 6.56 10.09
N CYS A 94 7.54 6.36 9.95
CA CYS A 94 8.18 6.33 8.63
C CYS A 94 7.61 5.20 7.74
N THR A 95 7.36 4.02 8.32
CA THR A 95 6.81 2.89 7.55
C THR A 95 5.35 3.15 7.15
N ARG A 96 4.57 3.76 8.04
CA ARG A 96 3.18 4.15 7.79
C ARG A 96 3.08 5.18 6.66
N ASP A 97 3.98 6.16 6.64
CA ASP A 97 4.04 7.16 5.57
C ASP A 97 4.34 6.53 4.21
N ASP A 98 5.27 5.57 4.14
CA ASP A 98 5.59 4.83 2.92
C ASP A 98 4.38 4.02 2.40
N VAL A 99 3.72 3.28 3.30
CA VAL A 99 2.51 2.51 2.98
C VAL A 99 1.40 3.43 2.47
N LYS A 100 1.18 4.57 3.14
CA LYS A 100 0.19 5.57 2.76
C LYS A 100 0.48 6.14 1.38
N ALA A 101 1.73 6.53 1.11
CA ALA A 101 2.14 7.08 -0.18
C ALA A 101 1.87 6.10 -1.33
N MET A 102 2.19 4.81 -1.15
CA MET A 102 1.90 3.78 -2.15
C MET A 102 0.38 3.61 -2.37
N LYS A 103 -0.42 3.54 -1.30
CA LYS A 103 -1.89 3.41 -1.39
C LYS A 103 -2.54 4.60 -2.10
N GLU A 104 -2.10 5.82 -1.79
CA GLU A 104 -2.60 7.04 -2.43
C GLU A 104 -2.35 7.02 -3.94
N LYS A 105 -1.15 6.62 -4.37
CA LYS A 105 -0.82 6.49 -5.80
C LYS A 105 -1.69 5.44 -6.50
N MET A 106 -1.93 4.29 -5.87
CA MET A 106 -2.82 3.26 -6.40
C MET A 106 -4.26 3.77 -6.57
N ASN A 107 -4.78 4.52 -5.59
CA ASN A 107 -6.13 5.05 -5.64
C ASN A 107 -6.31 6.12 -6.72
N LEU A 108 -5.34 7.02 -6.88
CA LEU A 108 -5.34 8.04 -7.94
C LEU A 108 -5.39 7.38 -9.33
N ASN A 109 -4.63 6.31 -9.51
CA ASN A 109 -4.58 5.62 -10.79
C ASN A 109 -5.91 4.94 -11.15
N ARG A 110 -6.52 4.25 -10.18
CA ARG A 110 -7.86 3.67 -10.34
C ARG A 110 -8.91 4.71 -10.75
N SER A 111 -8.80 5.93 -10.23
CA SER A 111 -9.71 7.03 -10.60
C SER A 111 -9.52 7.46 -12.06
N ARG A 112 -8.27 7.51 -12.55
CA ARG A 112 -7.95 7.84 -13.95
C ARG A 112 -8.53 6.81 -14.93
N ASP A 113 -8.37 5.51 -14.63
CA ASP A 113 -8.93 4.45 -15.48
C ASP A 113 -10.45 4.53 -15.58
N ARG A 114 -11.11 4.84 -14.46
CA ARG A 114 -12.57 5.01 -14.41
C ARG A 114 -13.03 6.19 -15.27
N ASP A 115 -12.35 7.33 -15.16
CA ASP A 115 -12.67 8.52 -15.97
C ASP A 115 -12.47 8.25 -17.46
N ARG A 116 -11.37 7.59 -17.83
CA ARG A 116 -11.10 7.21 -19.23
C ARG A 116 -12.17 6.27 -19.79
N THR A 117 -12.54 5.24 -19.03
CA THR A 117 -13.57 4.28 -19.44
C THR A 117 -14.93 4.99 -19.60
N ALA A 118 -15.28 5.88 -18.67
CA ALA A 118 -16.51 6.66 -18.75
C ALA A 118 -16.55 7.55 -20.01
N ARG A 119 -15.45 8.24 -20.33
CA ARG A 119 -15.35 9.06 -21.56
C ARG A 119 -15.50 8.25 -22.83
N GLN A 120 -14.89 7.06 -22.90
CA GLN A 120 -15.04 6.18 -24.07
C GLN A 120 -16.50 5.73 -24.25
N VAL A 121 -17.16 5.29 -23.18
CA VAL A 121 -18.58 4.87 -23.24
C VAL A 121 -19.49 6.00 -23.70
N ILE A 122 -19.25 7.24 -23.23
CA ILE A 122 -20.01 8.43 -23.68
C ILE A 122 -19.78 8.71 -25.16
N PHE A 123 -18.54 8.63 -25.64
CA PHE A 123 -18.20 8.83 -27.06
C PHE A 123 -18.86 7.77 -27.95
N PHE A 124 -18.80 6.49 -27.56
CA PHE A 124 -19.48 5.41 -28.27
C PHE A 124 -21.01 5.62 -28.28
N SER A 125 -21.61 5.97 -27.14
CA SER A 125 -23.06 6.24 -27.05
C SER A 125 -23.49 7.40 -27.95
N THR A 126 -22.71 8.47 -27.99
CA THR A 126 -22.99 9.66 -28.82
C THR A 126 -22.81 9.37 -30.30
N THR A 127 -21.76 8.62 -30.68
CA THR A 127 -21.49 8.24 -32.08
C THR A 127 -22.57 7.31 -32.63
N VAL A 128 -22.98 6.29 -31.87
CA VAL A 128 -24.05 5.37 -32.26
C VAL A 128 -25.39 6.11 -32.42
N ARG A 129 -25.70 7.04 -31.51
CA ARG A 129 -26.90 7.90 -31.60
C ARG A 129 -26.86 8.83 -32.82
N ALA A 130 -25.72 9.45 -33.11
CA ALA A 130 -25.57 10.31 -34.29
C ALA A 130 -25.72 9.55 -35.60
N LEU A 131 -25.16 8.33 -35.71
CA LEU A 131 -25.31 7.48 -36.89
C LEU A 131 -26.77 7.03 -37.09
N SER A 132 -27.53 6.79 -36.00
CA SER A 132 -28.94 6.41 -36.11
C SER A 132 -29.86 7.53 -36.64
N LEU A 133 -29.46 8.80 -36.51
CA LEU A 133 -30.21 9.96 -36.99
C LEU A 133 -29.89 10.35 -38.44
N LEU A 134 -28.81 9.82 -39.01
CA LEU A 134 -28.41 10.07 -40.41
C LEU A 134 -28.96 9.04 -41.40
N TYR A 135 -29.64 8.00 -40.90
CA TYR A 135 -30.25 6.91 -41.69
C TYR A 135 -31.79 6.96 -41.74
N PHE A 136 -32.40 8.09 -41.38
CA PHE A 136 -33.82 8.44 -41.59
C PHE A 136 -33.91 9.80 -42.27
#